data_AF-A0A6N0I0Z6-F1
#
_entry.id   AF-A0A6N0I0Z6-F1
#
_cell.length_a   1.000
_cell.length_b   1.000
_cell.length_c   1.000
_cell.angle_alpha   90.00
_cell.angle_beta   90.00
_cell.angle_gamma   90.00
#
_symmetry.space_group_name_H-M   'P 1'
#
loop_
_entity.id
_entity.type
_entity.pdbx_description
1 polymer ?
#
loop_
_entity_poly.entity_id
_entity_poly.type
_entity_poly.pdbx_seq_one_letter_code
_entity_poly.pdbx_strand_id
1 'polypeptide(L)' 'MYGSPRIHKDLQEMGERVGVNRVARLMRANDIASKMARKFVITTNSKNTMQPAPDLLKREFDVERPDKAWSLTPP' A
#
# COMPACT_ATOMS: atom_id res chain seq x y z
N MET A 1 -5.95 -6.04 -12.84
CA MET A 1 -5.75 -7.21 -13.73
C MET A 1 -5.80 -6.72 -15.17
N TYR A 2 -4.71 -6.89 -15.92
CA TYR A 2 -4.55 -6.37 -17.28
C TYR A 2 -4.17 -7.55 -18.19
N GLY A 3 -5.20 -8.26 -18.65
CA GLY A 3 -5.07 -9.49 -19.45
C GLY A 3 -5.61 -9.33 -20.87
N SER A 4 -5.80 -10.45 -21.58
CA SER A 4 -6.25 -10.45 -22.98
C SER A 4 -7.53 -9.65 -23.27
N PRO A 5 -8.55 -9.56 -22.40
CA PRO A 5 -9.75 -8.75 -22.70
C PRO A 5 -9.46 -7.25 -22.70
N ARG A 6 -8.52 -6.81 -21.86
CA ARG A 6 -8.20 -5.39 -21.67
C ARG A 6 -7.24 -4.92 -22.77
N ILE A 7 -6.24 -5.74 -23.08
CA ILE A 7 -5.38 -5.53 -24.26
C ILE A 7 -6.20 -5.54 -25.55
N HIS A 8 -7.21 -6.41 -25.67
CA HIS A 8 -8.10 -6.43 -26.82
C HIS A 8 -8.91 -5.14 -26.97
N LYS A 9 -9.45 -4.61 -25.86
CA LYS A 9 -10.18 -3.33 -25.85
C LYS A 9 -9.28 -2.18 -26.31
N ASP A 10 -8.06 -2.13 -25.78
CA ASP A 10 -7.10 -1.08 -26.11
C ASP A 10 -6.65 -1.18 -27.58
N LEU A 11 -6.49 -2.41 -28.11
CA LEU A 11 -6.22 -2.63 -29.53
C LEU A 11 -7.40 -2.21 -30.41
N GLN A 12 -8.64 -2.46 -29.99
CA GLN A 12 -9.82 -1.98 -30.72
C GLN A 12 -9.92 -0.44 -30.73
N GLU A 13 -9.59 0.22 -29.62
CA GLU A 13 -9.53 1.68 -29.53
C GLU A 13 -8.44 2.27 -30.44
N MET A 14 -7.34 1.55 -30.63
CA MET A 14 -6.29 1.88 -31.60
C MET A 14 -6.68 1.57 -33.06
N GLY A 15 -7.88 1.02 -33.31
CA GLY A 15 -8.36 0.68 -34.65
C GLY A 15 -7.97 -0.71 -35.14
N GLU A 16 -7.30 -1.52 -34.32
CA GLU A 16 -6.88 -2.87 -34.67
C GLU A 16 -8.03 -3.88 -34.53
N ARG A 17 -8.38 -4.55 -35.63
CA ARG A 17 -9.40 -5.61 -35.65
C ARG A 17 -8.77 -6.97 -35.31
N VAL A 18 -8.49 -7.19 -34.04
CA VAL A 18 -8.00 -8.49 -33.52
C VAL A 18 -9.00 -9.12 -32.57
N GLY A 19 -9.19 -10.44 -32.62
CA GLY A 19 -10.04 -11.14 -31.66
C GLY A 19 -9.33 -11.39 -30.32
N VAL A 20 -10.09 -11.44 -29.21
CA VAL A 20 -9.57 -11.74 -27.85
C VAL A 20 -8.74 -13.03 -27.82
N ASN A 21 -9.15 -14.06 -28.57
CA ASN A 21 -8.44 -15.34 -28.65
C ASN A 21 -7.06 -15.20 -29.32
N ARG A 22 -6.93 -14.31 -30.31
CA ARG A 22 -5.66 -14.03 -30.97
C ARG A 22 -4.73 -13.27 -30.02
N VAL A 23 -5.25 -12.29 -29.29
CA VAL A 23 -4.51 -11.59 -28.24
C VAL A 23 -4.03 -12.57 -27.17
N ALA A 24 -4.91 -13.44 -26.66
CA ALA A 24 -4.53 -14.46 -25.68
C ALA A 24 -3.46 -15.43 -26.19
N ARG A 25 -3.55 -15.86 -27.45
CA ARG A 25 -2.53 -16.71 -28.08
C ARG A 25 -1.18 -15.99 -28.20
N LEU A 26 -1.18 -14.74 -28.65
CA LEU A 26 0.04 -13.93 -28.76
C LEU A 26 0.65 -13.64 -27.39
N MET A 27 -0.17 -13.37 -26.37
CA MET A 27 0.29 -13.21 -25.00
C MET A 27 1.00 -14.46 -24.50
N ARG A 28 0.42 -15.65 -24.71
CA ARG A 28 1.08 -16.92 -24.34
C ARG A 28 2.37 -17.17 -25.12
N ALA A 29 2.37 -16.90 -26.43
CA ALA A 29 3.54 -17.13 -27.28
C ALA A 29 4.73 -16.22 -26.94
N ASN A 30 4.46 -15.02 -26.40
CA ASN A 30 5.47 -14.06 -26.00
C ASN A 30 5.70 -14.03 -24.47
N ASP A 31 5.16 -15.01 -23.75
CA ASP A 31 5.21 -15.09 -22.28
C ASP A 31 4.75 -13.81 -21.55
N ILE A 32 3.81 -13.10 -22.15
CA ILE A 32 3.20 -11.87 -21.61
C ILE A 32 2.12 -12.27 -20.62
N ALA A 33 2.41 -12.13 -19.33
CA ALA A 33 1.47 -12.37 -18.25
C ALA A 33 1.04 -11.06 -17.55
N SER A 34 -0.24 -10.97 -17.17
CA SER A 34 -0.71 -9.93 -16.25
C SER A 34 -0.04 -10.13 -14.90
N LYS A 35 0.91 -9.29 -14.51
CA LYS A 35 1.43 -9.30 -13.13
C LYS A 35 0.29 -8.92 -12.17
N MET A 36 -0.03 -9.82 -11.24
CA MET A 36 -0.82 -9.45 -10.07
C MET A 36 0.12 -8.76 -9.08
N ALA A 37 -0.22 -7.55 -8.64
CA ALA A 37 0.39 -6.99 -7.44
C ALA A 37 0.07 -7.95 -6.28
N ARG A 38 1.12 -8.44 -5.60
CA ARG A 38 0.98 -9.34 -4.46
C ARG A 38 0.10 -8.62 -3.42
N LYS A 39 -0.95 -9.27 -2.94
CA LYS A 39 -1.87 -8.67 -1.96
C LYS A 39 -1.03 -8.18 -0.77
N PHE A 40 -1.11 -6.90 -0.45
CA PHE A 40 -0.39 -6.34 0.70
C PHE A 40 -0.91 -7.03 1.96
N VAL A 41 -0.05 -7.82 2.61
CA VAL A 41 -0.37 -8.46 3.88
C VAL A 41 0.08 -7.49 4.97
N ILE A 42 -0.89 -6.91 5.68
CA ILE A 42 -0.62 -6.09 6.86
C ILE A 42 -0.26 -7.06 7.98
N THR A 43 1.04 -7.30 8.20
CA THR A 43 1.53 -8.11 9.33
C THR A 43 1.39 -7.37 10.66
N THR A 44 1.23 -6.04 10.62
CA THR A 44 1.14 -5.21 11.82
C THR A 44 -0.30 -5.13 12.32
N ASN A 45 -0.62 -5.92 13.34
CA ASN A 45 -1.85 -5.79 14.10
C ASN A 45 -1.78 -4.54 15.02
N SER A 46 -2.04 -3.35 14.47
CA SER A 46 -2.07 -2.08 15.22
C SER A 46 -3.28 -1.94 16.15
N LYS A 47 -4.05 -3.01 16.41
CA LYS A 47 -5.12 -3.03 17.42
C LYS A 47 -4.65 -3.50 18.79
N ASN A 48 -3.39 -3.92 18.93
CA ASN A 48 -2.82 -4.36 20.19
C ASN A 48 -1.46 -3.74 20.49
N THR A 49 -1.21 -2.53 19.97
CA THR A 49 -0.15 -1.66 20.49
C THR A 49 -0.57 -1.20 21.88
N MET A 50 -0.12 -2.00 22.86
CA MET A 50 0.44 -1.64 24.16
C MET A 50 0.03 -0.25 24.67
N GLN A 51 -0.51 -0.23 25.90
CA GLN A 51 -0.90 0.96 26.64
C GLN A 51 0.06 2.13 26.36
N PRO A 52 -0.44 3.31 25.97
CA PRO A 52 0.39 4.49 25.81
C PRO A 52 1.26 4.65 27.04
N ALA A 53 2.55 4.98 26.84
CA ALA A 53 3.44 5.31 27.95
C ALA A 53 2.72 6.31 28.88
N PRO A 54 2.79 6.12 30.21
CA PRO A 54 2.08 6.99 31.14
C PRO A 54 2.47 8.44 30.89
N ASP A 55 1.49 9.31 30.72
CA ASP A 55 1.69 10.75 30.54
C ASP A 55 2.19 11.35 31.85
N LEU A 56 3.50 11.29 32.05
CA LEU A 56 4.18 11.77 33.26
C LEU A 56 4.09 13.30 33.41
N LEU A 57 3.82 14.03 32.32
CA LEU A 57 3.68 15.48 32.32
C LEU A 57 2.22 15.94 32.40
N LYS A 58 1.24 15.03 32.29
CA LYS A 58 -0.21 15.34 32.23
C LYS A 58 -0.55 16.49 31.29
N ARG A 59 0.25 16.67 30.23
CA ARG A 59 0.08 17.76 29.26
C ARG A 59 0.20 19.18 29.87
N GLU A 60 0.81 19.33 31.04
CA GLU A 60 1.12 20.62 31.66
C GLU A 60 2.42 21.20 31.05
N PHE A 61 2.24 22.03 30.04
CA PHE A 61 3.32 22.75 29.35
C PHE A 61 3.41 24.24 29.73
N ASP A 62 2.58 24.67 30.69
CA ASP A 62 2.63 26.03 31.22
C ASP A 62 3.70 26.12 32.30
N VAL A 63 4.93 26.42 31.89
CA VAL A 63 6.08 26.61 32.78
C VAL A 63 6.56 28.05 32.68
N GLU A 64 6.71 28.69 33.84
CA GLU A 64 7.10 30.11 33.96
C GLU A 64 8.51 30.41 33.38
N ARG A 65 9.33 29.37 33.13
CA ARG A 65 10.68 29.48 32.58
C ARG A 65 10.97 28.33 31.60
N PRO A 66 11.75 28.59 30.53
CA PRO A 66 12.26 27.52 29.67
C PRO A 66 13.08 26.51 30.49
N ASP A 67 13.17 25.25 30.04
CA ASP A 67 13.97 24.18 30.66
C ASP A 67 13.51 23.71 32.05
N LYS A 68 12.20 23.51 32.24
CA LYS A 68 11.63 23.02 33.52
C LYS A 68 10.84 21.72 33.45
N ALA A 69 10.38 21.32 32.26
CA ALA A 69 9.52 20.16 32.11
C ALA A 69 10.22 19.10 31.24
N TRP A 70 10.87 18.14 31.90
CA TRP A 70 11.48 16.98 31.24
C TRP A 70 10.99 15.69 31.91
N SER A 71 10.46 14.75 31.14
CA SER A 71 10.16 13.40 31.62
C SER A 71 11.48 12.62 31.75
N LEU A 72 11.95 12.42 32.97
CA LEU A 72 13.03 11.48 33.27
C LEU A 72 12.44 10.07 33.38
N THR A 73 12.74 9.20 32.42
CA THR A 73 12.51 7.75 32.55
C THR A 73 13.63 7.19 33.44
N PRO A 74 13.36 6.50 34.57
CA PRO A 74 14.40 5.76 35.27
C PRO A 74 14.73 4.47 34.47
N PRO A 75 15.96 3.94 34.58
CA PRO A 75 16.35 2.69 33.93
C PRO A 75 15.54 1.47 34.41
#